data_AF-A0A965U2Q7-F1
#
_entry.id   AF-A0A965U2Q7-F1
#
_cell.length_a   1.000
_cell.length_b   1.000
_cell.length_c   1.000
_cell.angle_alpha   90.00
_cell.angle_beta   90.00
_cell.angle_gamma   90.00
#
_symmetry.space_group_name_H-M   'P 1'
#
loop_
_entity.id
_entity.type
_entity.pdbx_description
1 polymer ?
#
loop_
_entity_poly.entity_id
_entity_poly.type
_entity_poly.pdbx_seq_one_letter_code
_entity_poly.pdbx_strand_id
1 'polypeptide(L)'
;MKVNKYRYNASADDFQKIPGSPIAYWASKSVIRAFEKGVRLKTIGDTRQGMATSDNNRFLRLWYEVDCRKTFLKAENKQSTISSSSKWFPYNKGGEFRKWYGNSEYLINWENDGEEVIGYAASLYGSPTRTIKSLSEYFKKCISWSKISSGNLAMRFYPKGYIFDVAGCCIFTDKEQDLEVLLLFTNSNISRLLLKVLSPTLNFEAGQIASLPILRNIISSEHNFSKLLITNEKADWDSYETSWDFTSLPLLDASYRGVTLASTYSNLRAHWNEMTLEMQRLEQENNRIFIEAYGLEDELTPDVPLKEITLTCNPYYRYGDNKSDSELEELLLADTMKELISYAVGCMFGRYSLDKPGLILANQGETYSDYCRLVPNSSFPADEDNAIPVLDGDWFSDDIVSRFRKFLRVAFDEEKY
;
A
#
# COMPACT_ATOMS: atom_id res chain seq x y z
N MET A 1 -40.19 42.34 8.52
CA MET A 1 -39.39 42.15 9.76
C MET A 1 -39.62 40.73 10.25
N LYS A 2 -38.67 39.82 9.99
CA LYS A 2 -37.76 39.24 11.00
C LYS A 2 -38.48 38.81 12.28
N VAL A 3 -38.81 37.51 12.39
CA VAL A 3 -38.48 36.67 13.56
C VAL A 3 -38.36 35.20 13.12
N ASN A 4 -37.15 34.76 12.74
CA ASN A 4 -36.77 33.35 12.87
C ASN A 4 -36.60 33.10 14.38
N LYS A 5 -37.66 32.61 15.03
CA LYS A 5 -37.67 32.39 16.48
C LYS A 5 -37.17 30.97 16.74
N TYR A 6 -35.84 30.85 16.90
CA TYR A 6 -35.11 29.67 17.34
C TYR A 6 -35.88 28.92 18.44
N ARG A 7 -36.45 27.77 18.09
CA ARG A 7 -37.15 26.84 18.98
C ARG A 7 -36.39 25.51 18.94
N TYR A 8 -36.10 24.90 20.08
CA TYR A 8 -35.59 23.53 20.15
C TYR A 8 -36.21 22.88 21.39
N ASN A 9 -36.97 21.80 21.25
CA ASN A 9 -37.60 21.16 22.42
C ASN A 9 -37.44 19.64 22.39
N ALA A 10 -37.18 19.11 23.59
CA ALA A 10 -36.31 17.96 23.83
C ALA A 10 -37.02 16.90 24.69
N SER A 11 -36.98 15.63 24.26
CA SER A 11 -37.35 14.42 25.00
C SER A 11 -36.81 13.08 24.45
N ALA A 12 -36.13 12.99 23.30
CA ALA A 12 -35.10 11.97 23.09
C ALA A 12 -33.76 12.48 23.64
N ASP A 13 -33.82 13.34 24.66
CA ASP A 13 -32.90 14.46 24.82
C ASP A 13 -32.26 14.60 26.18
N ASP A 14 -32.58 13.70 27.09
CA ASP A 14 -31.62 13.44 28.14
C ASP A 14 -30.57 12.43 27.66
N PHE A 15 -30.85 11.70 26.57
CA PHE A 15 -30.15 10.54 26.00
C PHE A 15 -28.68 10.79 25.66
N GLN A 16 -28.31 12.06 25.65
CA GLN A 16 -27.02 12.61 25.27
C GLN A 16 -26.29 13.29 26.42
N LYS A 17 -26.88 13.44 27.60
CA LYS A 17 -26.24 14.17 28.72
C LYS A 17 -24.99 13.44 29.28
N ILE A 18 -24.65 12.31 28.67
CA ILE A 18 -23.64 11.32 29.03
C ILE A 18 -22.59 11.28 27.91
N PRO A 19 -21.28 11.38 28.24
CA PRO A 19 -20.21 11.34 27.23
C PRO A 19 -20.23 10.03 26.44
N GLY A 20 -20.31 10.13 25.10
CA GLY A 20 -20.16 9.00 24.17
C GLY A 20 -21.43 8.39 23.60
N SER A 21 -22.62 8.95 23.85
CA SER A 21 -23.90 8.50 23.24
C SER A 21 -24.23 9.30 21.96
N PRO A 22 -23.77 8.87 20.76
CA PRO A 22 -24.10 9.56 19.51
C PRO A 22 -25.59 9.46 19.21
N ILE A 23 -26.25 10.58 18.89
CA ILE A 23 -27.60 10.55 18.31
C ILE A 23 -27.45 10.35 16.81
N ALA A 24 -27.71 9.11 16.37
CA ALA A 24 -27.80 8.75 14.97
C ALA A 24 -29.27 8.48 14.60
N TYR A 25 -30.08 9.53 14.53
CA TYR A 25 -31.53 9.41 14.25
C TYR A 25 -31.84 8.88 12.84
N TRP A 26 -30.86 8.92 11.94
CA TRP A 26 -30.93 8.39 10.57
C TRP A 26 -30.45 6.94 10.46
N ALA A 27 -29.91 6.36 11.54
CA ALA A 27 -29.45 4.96 11.51
C ALA A 27 -30.65 4.02 11.42
N SER A 28 -30.56 3.04 10.52
CA SER A 28 -31.61 2.04 10.38
C SER A 28 -31.68 1.10 11.59
N LYS A 29 -32.78 0.34 11.69
CA LYS A 29 -32.93 -0.67 12.76
C LYS A 29 -31.85 -1.74 12.68
N SER A 30 -31.41 -2.14 11.49
CA SER A 30 -30.34 -3.12 11.28
C SER A 30 -29.00 -2.57 11.76
N VAL A 31 -28.69 -1.31 11.44
CA VAL A 31 -27.49 -0.62 11.94
C VAL A 31 -27.49 -0.52 13.47
N ILE A 32 -28.61 -0.10 14.09
CA ILE A 32 -28.72 -0.02 15.56
C ILE A 32 -28.52 -1.40 16.19
N ARG A 33 -29.16 -2.43 15.62
CA ARG A 33 -29.01 -3.82 16.07
C ARG A 33 -27.56 -4.31 15.98
N ALA A 34 -26.79 -3.85 14.99
CA ALA A 34 -25.37 -4.17 14.88
C ALA A 34 -24.58 -3.64 16.08
N PHE A 35 -24.84 -2.41 16.52
CA PHE A 35 -24.21 -1.84 17.73
C PHE A 35 -24.68 -2.53 19.03
N GLU A 36 -25.92 -3.01 19.07
CA GLU A 36 -26.48 -3.73 20.22
C GLU A 36 -25.90 -5.15 20.36
N LYS A 37 -25.82 -5.90 19.26
CA LYS A 37 -25.41 -7.31 19.25
C LYS A 37 -23.92 -7.54 18.99
N GLY A 38 -23.28 -6.59 18.32
CA GLY A 38 -21.87 -6.68 17.95
C GLY A 38 -20.95 -6.50 19.14
N VAL A 39 -19.80 -7.16 19.09
CA VAL A 39 -18.69 -6.89 20.00
C VAL A 39 -17.81 -5.78 19.42
N ARG A 40 -17.24 -4.94 20.27
CA ARG A 40 -16.33 -3.89 19.81
C ARG A 40 -15.07 -4.52 19.21
N LEU A 41 -14.61 -3.98 18.08
CA LEU A 41 -13.34 -4.36 17.43
C LEU A 41 -12.20 -4.45 18.45
N LYS A 42 -12.13 -3.51 19.40
CA LYS A 42 -11.12 -3.48 20.48
C LYS A 42 -10.99 -4.76 21.31
N THR A 43 -12.05 -5.58 21.38
CA THR A 43 -12.03 -6.85 22.13
C THR A 43 -11.37 -8.00 21.37
N ILE A 44 -11.12 -7.81 20.07
CA ILE A 44 -10.58 -8.82 19.15
C ILE A 44 -9.20 -8.37 18.63
N GLY A 45 -9.05 -7.08 18.33
CA GLY A 45 -7.81 -6.47 17.90
C GLY A 45 -7.60 -5.11 18.57
N ASP A 46 -6.36 -4.80 18.94
CA ASP A 46 -6.02 -3.56 19.61
C ASP A 46 -5.51 -2.52 18.61
N THR A 47 -6.19 -1.38 18.57
CA THR A 47 -5.82 -0.27 17.69
C THR A 47 -4.74 0.59 18.34
N ARG A 48 -3.68 0.91 17.61
CA ARG A 48 -2.57 1.71 18.10
C ARG A 48 -2.20 2.83 17.12
N GLN A 49 -1.72 3.93 17.68
CA GLN A 49 -1.01 4.96 16.94
C GLN A 49 0.50 4.73 17.09
N GLY A 50 1.23 5.01 16.02
CA GLY A 50 2.68 4.86 15.98
C GLY A 50 3.43 6.03 16.59
N MET A 51 4.73 6.05 16.32
CA MET A 51 5.61 7.11 16.80
C MET A 51 5.58 8.36 15.92
N ALA A 52 6.08 9.46 16.46
CA ALA A 52 6.51 10.62 15.69
C ALA A 52 8.03 10.76 15.83
N THR A 53 8.75 10.78 14.71
CA THR A 53 10.22 10.96 14.67
C THR A 53 10.66 12.35 15.13
N SER A 54 9.75 13.33 15.10
CA SER A 54 10.00 14.76 15.31
C SER A 54 10.98 15.42 14.30
N ASP A 55 11.59 14.65 13.40
CA ASP A 55 12.40 15.11 12.28
C ASP A 55 12.43 14.04 11.18
N ASN A 56 11.50 14.12 10.23
CA ASN A 56 11.42 13.14 9.13
C ASN A 56 12.67 13.16 8.24
N ASN A 57 13.24 14.34 7.96
CA ASN A 57 14.39 14.48 7.06
C ASN A 57 15.66 13.87 7.65
N ARG A 58 15.76 13.81 8.99
CA ARG A 58 16.87 13.14 9.66
C ARG A 58 16.71 11.62 9.71
N PHE A 59 15.51 11.14 10.04
CA PHE A 59 15.33 9.73 10.42
C PHE A 59 14.69 8.85 9.35
N LEU A 60 14.05 9.41 8.33
CA LEU A 60 13.33 8.64 7.31
C LEU A 60 14.00 8.77 5.95
N ARG A 61 14.02 7.68 5.20
CA ARG A 61 14.45 7.64 3.81
C ARG A 61 13.50 6.78 3.00
N LEU A 62 13.37 7.07 1.71
CA LEU A 62 12.80 6.11 0.78
C LEU A 62 13.77 4.93 0.65
N TRP A 63 13.25 3.73 0.42
CA TRP A 63 14.06 2.51 0.48
C TRP A 63 15.25 2.52 -0.48
N TYR A 64 15.11 3.20 -1.62
CA TYR A 64 16.15 3.33 -2.65
C TYR A 64 17.17 4.44 -2.38
N GLU A 65 17.02 5.23 -1.30
CA GLU A 65 17.99 6.27 -0.92
C GLU A 65 19.12 5.73 -0.03
N VAL A 66 19.03 4.48 0.43
CA VAL A 66 19.93 3.91 1.43
C VAL A 66 20.63 2.66 0.93
N ASP A 67 21.82 2.41 1.49
CA ASP A 67 22.59 1.18 1.25
C ASP A 67 21.78 -0.04 1.70
N CYS A 68 21.45 -0.93 0.76
CA CYS A 68 20.61 -2.10 1.03
C CYS A 68 21.29 -3.10 1.97
N ARG A 69 22.63 -3.07 2.08
CA ARG A 69 23.40 -3.89 3.03
C ARG A 69 23.24 -3.42 4.46
N LYS A 70 22.81 -2.17 4.67
CA LYS A 70 22.46 -1.61 5.99
C LYS A 70 20.96 -1.64 6.27
N THR A 71 20.18 -2.31 5.42
CA THR A 71 18.72 -2.40 5.53
C THR A 71 18.33 -3.80 5.98
N PHE A 72 17.42 -3.88 6.96
CA PHE A 72 16.87 -5.15 7.44
C PHE A 72 15.34 -5.15 7.41
N LEU A 73 14.78 -5.75 6.36
CA LEU A 73 13.33 -5.71 6.08
C LEU A 73 12.51 -6.71 6.90
N LYS A 74 13.15 -7.74 7.46
CA LYS A 74 12.47 -8.90 8.08
C LYS A 74 12.74 -9.01 9.57
N ALA A 75 12.85 -7.87 10.25
CA ALA A 75 12.96 -7.85 11.70
C ALA A 75 11.73 -8.51 12.34
N GLU A 76 11.95 -9.41 13.29
CA GLU A 76 10.85 -10.10 13.98
C GLU A 76 10.60 -9.55 15.39
N ASN A 77 11.62 -8.94 15.97
CA ASN A 77 11.64 -8.42 17.33
C ASN A 77 12.90 -7.58 17.57
N LYS A 78 12.97 -6.93 18.73
CA LYS A 78 14.13 -6.16 19.20
C LYS A 78 15.45 -6.93 19.16
N GLN A 79 15.47 -8.23 19.47
CA GLN A 79 16.73 -8.98 19.44
C GLN A 79 17.26 -9.11 18.01
N SER A 80 16.37 -9.30 17.04
CA SER A 80 16.75 -9.37 15.62
C SER A 80 17.31 -8.05 15.08
N THR A 81 16.88 -6.90 15.61
CA THR A 81 17.40 -5.58 15.18
C THR A 81 18.82 -5.35 15.67
N ILE A 82 19.14 -5.77 16.89
CA ILE A 82 20.49 -5.66 17.45
C ILE A 82 21.44 -6.63 16.71
N SER A 83 21.02 -7.87 16.50
CA SER A 83 21.84 -8.88 15.85
C SER A 83 22.14 -8.57 14.37
N SER A 84 21.25 -7.85 13.67
CA SER A 84 21.46 -7.51 12.26
C SER A 84 22.51 -6.42 12.04
N SER A 85 22.86 -5.65 13.09
CA SER A 85 23.74 -4.46 12.98
C SER A 85 23.34 -3.51 11.84
N SER A 86 22.05 -3.52 11.47
CA SER A 86 21.51 -2.73 10.38
C SER A 86 21.02 -1.38 10.89
N LYS A 87 21.00 -0.40 10.00
CA LYS A 87 20.56 0.96 10.31
C LYS A 87 19.11 1.20 9.94
N TRP A 88 18.68 0.67 8.80
CA TRP A 88 17.41 1.01 8.17
C TRP A 88 16.41 -0.14 8.29
N PHE A 89 15.20 0.19 8.75
CA PHE A 89 14.12 -0.77 8.99
C PHE A 89 12.81 -0.26 8.38
N PRO A 90 11.90 -1.13 7.92
CA PRO A 90 10.63 -0.73 7.35
C PRO A 90 9.83 0.21 8.26
N TYR A 91 9.34 1.31 7.69
CA TYR A 91 8.57 2.31 8.40
C TYR A 91 7.26 2.60 7.67
N ASN A 92 6.15 2.24 8.30
CA ASN A 92 4.83 2.52 7.78
C ASN A 92 4.42 3.97 8.07
N LYS A 93 4.47 4.82 7.04
CA LYS A 93 4.07 6.23 7.09
C LYS A 93 2.59 6.47 6.77
N GLY A 94 1.80 5.41 6.65
CA GLY A 94 0.46 5.46 6.07
C GLY A 94 0.53 5.38 4.54
N GLY A 95 0.30 6.51 3.86
CA GLY A 95 0.38 6.61 2.40
C GLY A 95 -0.99 6.76 1.72
N GLU A 96 -0.97 6.65 0.40
CA GLU A 96 -2.14 6.87 -0.47
C GLU A 96 -3.26 5.83 -0.25
N PHE A 97 -4.43 6.13 -0.81
CA PHE A 97 -5.62 5.28 -0.72
C PHE A 97 -5.42 3.96 -1.48
N ARG A 98 -4.89 2.93 -0.81
CA ARG A 98 -4.73 1.58 -1.35
C ARG A 98 -5.22 0.54 -0.35
N LYS A 99 -6.03 -0.42 -0.78
CA LYS A 99 -6.54 -1.51 0.07
C LYS A 99 -5.58 -2.71 0.03
N TRP A 100 -5.78 -3.65 0.95
CA TRP A 100 -5.19 -4.99 1.02
C TRP A 100 -3.67 -5.08 1.24
N TYR A 101 -2.83 -4.39 0.48
CA TYR A 101 -1.35 -4.43 0.60
C TYR A 101 -0.71 -3.21 -0.09
N GLY A 102 0.51 -2.83 0.29
CA GLY A 102 1.32 -1.82 -0.41
C GLY A 102 1.79 -0.65 0.47
N ASN A 103 2.10 0.49 -0.15
CA ASN A 103 2.62 1.71 0.51
C ASN A 103 3.86 1.45 1.39
N SER A 104 4.70 0.52 0.94
CA SER A 104 5.90 0.10 1.65
C SER A 104 7.08 0.80 1.00
N GLU A 105 7.25 2.08 1.35
CA GLU A 105 8.19 2.99 0.64
C GLU A 105 9.30 3.52 1.56
N TYR A 106 8.99 3.71 2.85
CA TYR A 106 9.87 4.38 3.80
C TYR A 106 10.61 3.37 4.68
N LEU A 107 11.84 3.75 5.01
CA LEU A 107 12.67 3.14 6.03
C LEU A 107 12.97 4.17 7.12
N ILE A 108 13.11 3.72 8.36
CA ILE A 108 13.54 4.53 9.51
C ILE A 108 14.93 4.09 9.98
N ASN A 109 15.73 5.06 10.40
CA ASN A 109 16.94 4.81 11.16
C ASN A 109 16.56 4.26 12.55
N TRP A 110 16.66 2.95 12.72
CA TRP A 110 16.46 2.23 13.99
C TRP A 110 17.72 1.49 14.43
N GLU A 111 18.88 2.01 14.04
CA GLU A 111 20.19 1.53 14.46
C GLU A 111 20.27 1.47 15.99
N ASN A 112 20.88 0.40 16.52
CA ASN A 112 21.02 0.18 17.97
C ASN A 112 19.69 0.29 18.73
N ASP A 113 18.61 -0.29 18.18
CA ASP A 113 17.26 -0.20 18.74
C ASP A 113 16.72 1.24 18.84
N GLY A 114 17.03 2.05 17.84
CA GLY A 114 16.53 3.43 17.74
C GLY A 114 17.21 4.41 18.69
N GLU A 115 18.43 4.12 19.14
CA GLU A 115 19.20 4.96 20.09
C GLU A 115 19.16 6.44 19.70
N GLU A 116 19.41 6.76 18.43
CA GLU A 116 19.46 8.13 17.94
C GLU A 116 18.09 8.83 18.00
N VAL A 117 17.03 8.18 17.49
CA VAL A 117 15.69 8.78 17.41
C VAL A 117 15.03 8.86 18.80
N ILE A 118 15.27 7.88 19.67
CA ILE A 118 14.83 7.87 21.07
C ILE A 118 15.57 8.96 21.85
N GLY A 119 16.90 9.06 21.71
CA GLY A 119 17.71 10.10 22.35
C GLY A 119 17.29 11.50 21.91
N TYR A 120 17.01 11.70 20.62
CA TYR A 120 16.51 12.97 20.11
C TYR A 120 15.14 13.32 20.71
N ALA A 121 14.19 12.39 20.73
CA ALA A 121 12.88 12.59 21.36
C ALA A 121 13.01 12.95 22.86
N ALA A 122 13.90 12.27 23.59
CA ALA A 122 14.18 12.57 24.98
C ALA A 122 14.76 13.99 25.16
N SER A 123 15.67 14.41 24.27
CA SER A 123 16.27 15.74 24.33
C SER A 123 15.25 16.87 24.09
N LEU A 124 14.25 16.64 23.23
CA LEU A 124 13.22 17.63 22.90
C LEU A 124 12.13 17.76 23.98
N TYR A 125 11.76 16.65 24.61
CA TYR A 125 10.55 16.59 25.45
C TYR A 125 10.81 16.17 26.90
N GLY A 126 12.06 15.91 27.28
CA GLY A 126 12.44 15.37 28.59
C GLY A 126 12.07 13.90 28.81
N SER A 127 11.34 13.29 27.87
CA SER A 127 11.00 11.87 27.85
C SER A 127 10.74 11.41 26.41
N PRO A 128 11.31 10.27 25.98
CA PRO A 128 11.07 9.74 24.64
C PRO A 128 9.63 9.28 24.45
N THR A 129 8.93 8.84 25.50
CA THR A 129 7.60 8.22 25.40
C THR A 129 6.50 9.18 24.98
N ARG A 130 6.78 10.50 24.93
CA ARG A 130 5.84 11.50 24.42
C ARG A 130 5.59 11.33 22.91
N THR A 131 6.62 10.95 22.16
CA THR A 131 6.56 10.77 20.70
C THR A 131 6.88 9.35 20.27
N ILE A 132 7.73 8.62 21.00
CA ILE A 132 8.01 7.20 20.77
C ILE A 132 6.93 6.36 21.47
N LYS A 133 5.88 6.02 20.73
CA LYS A 133 4.71 5.29 21.24
C LYS A 133 4.67 3.85 20.72
N SER A 134 3.94 3.00 21.43
CA SER A 134 3.60 1.63 20.99
C SER A 134 4.82 0.74 20.69
N LEU A 135 5.94 0.95 21.39
CA LEU A 135 7.17 0.16 21.25
C LEU A 135 6.93 -1.36 21.35
N SER A 136 5.96 -1.79 22.18
CA SER A 136 5.59 -3.20 22.33
C SER A 136 5.04 -3.85 21.06
N GLU A 137 4.61 -3.05 20.09
CA GLU A 137 3.99 -3.52 18.86
C GLU A 137 4.92 -3.49 17.64
N TYR A 138 6.13 -2.95 17.79
CA TYR A 138 7.05 -2.85 16.67
C TYR A 138 7.42 -4.24 16.14
N PHE A 139 7.57 -4.34 14.82
CA PHE A 139 7.92 -5.54 14.07
C PHE A 139 6.86 -6.64 14.04
N LYS A 140 5.72 -6.47 14.71
CA LYS A 140 4.60 -7.40 14.60
C LYS A 140 3.85 -7.19 13.28
N LYS A 141 3.30 -8.28 12.74
CA LYS A 141 2.32 -8.21 11.65
C LYS A 141 1.09 -7.42 12.12
N CYS A 142 0.47 -6.66 11.23
CA CYS A 142 -0.70 -5.85 11.57
C CYS A 142 -1.56 -5.53 10.35
N ILE A 143 -2.73 -4.94 10.61
CA ILE A 143 -3.49 -4.20 9.61
C ILE A 143 -3.21 -2.72 9.85
N SER A 144 -2.99 -1.94 8.80
CA SER A 144 -2.82 -0.49 8.93
C SER A 144 -3.67 0.30 7.96
N TRP A 145 -3.99 1.53 8.36
CA TRP A 145 -4.64 2.53 7.52
C TRP A 145 -4.01 3.91 7.72
N SER A 146 -4.22 4.76 6.73
CA SER A 146 -3.86 6.17 6.79
C SER A 146 -4.93 6.90 7.61
N LYS A 147 -4.50 7.56 8.69
CA LYS A 147 -5.38 8.31 9.61
C LYS A 147 -6.23 9.36 8.90
N ILE A 148 -5.67 9.99 7.88
CA ILE A 148 -6.34 10.98 7.03
C ILE A 148 -6.47 10.36 5.64
N SER A 149 -7.68 10.38 5.09
CA SER A 149 -7.96 9.88 3.74
C SER A 149 -8.86 10.87 3.00
N SER A 150 -8.72 10.96 1.68
CA SER A 150 -9.53 11.82 0.82
C SER A 150 -10.95 11.26 0.56
N GLY A 151 -11.26 10.05 1.03
CA GLY A 151 -12.57 9.45 0.83
C GLY A 151 -12.84 8.28 1.78
N ASN A 152 -12.69 7.06 1.27
CA ASN A 152 -13.05 5.85 2.01
C ASN A 152 -11.89 5.37 2.91
N LEU A 153 -12.25 4.55 3.90
CA LEU A 153 -11.28 3.77 4.63
C LEU A 153 -10.64 2.73 3.70
N ALA A 154 -9.31 2.63 3.74
CA ALA A 154 -8.55 1.59 3.09
C ALA A 154 -7.55 0.99 4.08
N MET A 155 -7.68 -0.31 4.29
CA MET A 155 -6.89 -1.08 5.24
C MET A 155 -5.97 -2.04 4.48
N ARG A 156 -4.72 -2.12 4.91
CA ARG A 156 -3.66 -2.94 4.31
C ARG A 156 -3.08 -3.89 5.32
N PHE A 157 -2.79 -5.11 4.89
CA PHE A 157 -1.98 -6.05 5.65
C PHE A 157 -0.51 -5.65 5.55
N TYR A 158 0.16 -5.59 6.71
CA TYR A 158 1.61 -5.45 6.82
C TYR A 158 2.18 -6.71 7.49
N PRO A 159 3.18 -7.37 6.87
CA PRO A 159 3.87 -8.48 7.50
C PRO A 159 4.73 -7.99 8.68
N LYS A 160 5.46 -8.90 9.33
CA LYS A 160 6.47 -8.53 10.32
C LYS A 160 7.54 -7.61 9.70
N GLY A 161 8.22 -6.84 10.55
CA GLY A 161 9.36 -6.00 10.14
C GLY A 161 9.16 -4.50 10.25
N TYR A 162 7.94 -4.04 10.51
CA TYR A 162 7.61 -2.61 10.46
C TYR A 162 7.61 -1.93 11.82
N ILE A 163 8.15 -0.72 11.83
CA ILE A 163 7.79 0.35 12.77
C ILE A 163 6.72 1.22 12.08
N PHE A 164 5.90 1.95 12.82
CA PHE A 164 4.78 2.71 12.24
C PHE A 164 4.67 4.12 12.81
N ASP A 165 4.16 5.02 11.97
CA ASP A 165 4.00 6.46 12.20
C ASP A 165 2.68 6.80 12.92
N VAL A 166 2.54 8.04 13.38
CA VAL A 166 1.25 8.57 13.85
C VAL A 166 0.18 8.59 12.76
N ALA A 167 0.57 8.77 11.49
CA ALA A 167 -0.33 8.75 10.34
C ALA A 167 -0.69 7.33 9.88
N GLY A 168 0.16 6.32 10.15
CA GLY A 168 -0.08 4.91 9.86
C GLY A 168 -0.59 4.18 11.10
N CYS A 169 -1.87 4.38 11.45
CA CYS A 169 -2.46 3.69 12.58
C CYS A 169 -2.59 2.19 12.29
N CYS A 170 -2.55 1.34 13.33
CA CYS A 170 -2.51 -0.11 13.17
C CYS A 170 -3.53 -0.83 14.06
N ILE A 171 -3.97 -2.01 13.64
CA ILE A 171 -4.68 -3.01 14.44
C ILE A 171 -3.74 -4.20 14.63
N PHE A 172 -3.55 -4.62 15.88
CA PHE A 172 -2.78 -5.80 16.24
C PHE A 172 -3.68 -6.85 16.88
N THR A 173 -3.42 -8.12 16.59
CA THR A 173 -4.07 -9.26 17.25
C THR A 173 -3.09 -10.43 17.33
N ASP A 174 -3.29 -11.29 18.33
CA ASP A 174 -2.47 -12.47 18.56
C ASP A 174 -2.88 -13.66 17.67
N LYS A 175 -4.09 -13.64 17.10
CA LYS A 175 -4.62 -14.73 16.26
C LYS A 175 -4.66 -14.34 14.79
N GLU A 176 -4.16 -15.22 13.92
CA GLU A 176 -4.20 -14.99 12.47
C GLU A 176 -5.63 -14.87 11.94
N GLN A 177 -6.53 -15.74 12.38
CA GLN A 177 -7.94 -15.73 11.96
C GLN A 177 -8.62 -14.39 12.29
N ASP A 178 -8.34 -13.83 13.48
CA ASP A 178 -8.88 -12.54 13.88
C ASP A 178 -8.34 -11.44 12.96
N LEU A 179 -7.05 -11.49 12.57
CA LEU A 179 -6.44 -10.53 11.65
C LEU A 179 -7.10 -10.58 10.27
N GLU A 180 -7.31 -11.78 9.73
CA GLU A 180 -7.97 -11.97 8.42
C GLU A 180 -9.41 -11.44 8.44
N VAL A 181 -10.20 -11.77 9.46
CA VAL A 181 -11.59 -11.28 9.61
C VAL A 181 -11.63 -9.76 9.76
N LEU A 182 -10.73 -9.19 10.57
CA LEU A 182 -10.67 -7.74 10.78
C LEU A 182 -10.30 -6.99 9.50
N LEU A 183 -9.39 -7.53 8.68
CA LEU A 183 -9.03 -6.93 7.40
C LEU A 183 -10.23 -6.92 6.43
N LEU A 184 -10.91 -8.06 6.29
CA LEU A 184 -12.10 -8.19 5.45
C LEU A 184 -13.23 -7.26 5.92
N PHE A 185 -13.52 -7.26 7.23
CA PHE A 185 -14.55 -6.42 7.82
C PHE A 185 -14.26 -4.94 7.57
N THR A 186 -13.04 -4.48 7.89
CA THR A 186 -12.70 -3.06 7.80
C THR A 186 -12.64 -2.52 6.38
N ASN A 187 -12.40 -3.36 5.38
CA ASN A 187 -12.49 -3.00 3.96
C ASN A 187 -13.89 -3.18 3.35
N SER A 188 -14.87 -3.73 4.08
CA SER A 188 -16.26 -3.86 3.59
C SER A 188 -17.02 -2.53 3.59
N ASN A 189 -18.07 -2.46 2.77
CA ASN A 189 -18.99 -1.32 2.77
C ASN A 189 -19.78 -1.16 4.09
N ILE A 190 -19.90 -2.23 4.89
CA ILE A 190 -20.48 -2.18 6.24
C ILE A 190 -19.65 -1.31 7.16
N SER A 191 -18.33 -1.49 7.20
CA SER A 191 -17.45 -0.66 8.02
C SER A 191 -17.56 0.82 7.66
N ARG A 192 -17.70 1.13 6.36
CA ARG A 192 -17.91 2.50 5.89
C ARG A 192 -19.24 3.07 6.38
N LEU A 193 -20.33 2.30 6.30
CA LEU A 193 -21.64 2.70 6.82
C LEU A 193 -21.59 2.96 8.33
N LEU A 194 -20.99 2.05 9.10
CA LEU A 194 -20.86 2.16 10.55
C LEU A 194 -19.96 3.33 10.96
N LEU A 195 -18.89 3.60 10.22
CA LEU A 195 -18.04 4.76 10.46
C LEU A 195 -18.77 6.08 10.20
N LYS A 196 -19.61 6.17 9.15
CA LYS A 196 -20.44 7.37 8.92
C LYS A 196 -21.38 7.67 10.10
N VAL A 197 -21.81 6.64 10.83
CA VAL A 197 -22.63 6.80 12.04
C VAL A 197 -21.79 7.27 13.24
N LEU A 198 -20.57 6.76 13.41
CA LEU A 198 -19.69 7.08 14.54
C LEU A 198 -18.94 8.41 14.38
N SER A 199 -18.45 8.68 13.17
CA SER A 199 -17.74 9.90 12.83
C SER A 199 -17.84 10.17 11.33
N PRO A 200 -18.65 11.15 10.90
CA PRO A 200 -18.80 11.48 9.49
C PRO A 200 -17.62 12.32 8.93
N THR A 201 -16.43 12.26 9.57
CA THR A 201 -15.26 13.05 9.16
C THR A 201 -14.26 12.21 8.35
N LEU A 202 -13.36 12.88 7.62
CA LEU A 202 -12.27 12.24 6.85
C LEU A 202 -11.11 11.71 7.71
N ASN A 203 -11.17 11.89 9.03
CA ASN A 203 -10.15 11.45 9.97
C ASN A 203 -10.60 10.14 10.64
N PHE A 204 -9.96 9.04 10.27
CA PHE A 204 -10.19 7.72 10.86
C PHE A 204 -9.29 7.53 12.09
N GLU A 205 -9.76 7.99 13.25
CA GLU A 205 -9.02 7.86 14.50
C GLU A 205 -9.04 6.41 15.00
N ALA A 206 -7.93 5.96 15.61
CA ALA A 206 -7.81 4.63 16.21
C ALA A 206 -8.99 4.28 17.13
N GLY A 207 -9.45 5.24 17.94
CA GLY A 207 -10.59 5.04 18.84
C GLY A 207 -11.93 4.76 18.13
N GLN A 208 -12.14 5.34 16.94
CA GLN A 208 -13.36 5.12 16.15
C GLN A 208 -13.37 3.74 15.52
N ILE A 209 -12.24 3.34 14.92
CA ILE A 209 -12.04 1.98 14.40
C ILE A 209 -12.23 0.96 15.52
N ALA A 210 -11.65 1.21 16.70
CA ALA A 210 -11.75 0.35 17.87
C ALA A 210 -13.19 0.14 18.36
N SER A 211 -14.08 1.10 18.13
CA SER A 211 -15.48 1.04 18.56
C SER A 211 -16.41 0.38 17.55
N LEU A 212 -15.93 0.01 16.36
CA LEU A 212 -16.78 -0.62 15.36
C LEU A 212 -17.35 -1.95 15.88
N PRO A 213 -18.67 -2.18 15.73
CA PRO A 213 -19.30 -3.40 16.17
C PRO A 213 -19.12 -4.52 15.15
N ILE A 214 -18.63 -5.66 15.62
CA ILE A 214 -18.40 -6.88 14.83
C ILE A 214 -19.34 -7.97 15.33
N LEU A 215 -20.10 -8.58 14.43
CA LEU A 215 -21.00 -9.68 14.78
C LEU A 215 -20.21 -10.98 15.02
N ARG A 216 -20.53 -11.69 16.11
CA ARG A 216 -19.76 -12.85 16.58
C ARG A 216 -19.73 -14.02 15.59
N ASN A 217 -20.81 -14.21 14.84
CA ASN A 217 -20.94 -15.28 13.84
C ASN A 217 -19.94 -15.13 12.69
N ILE A 218 -19.53 -13.90 12.35
CA ILE A 218 -18.54 -13.65 11.30
C ILE A 218 -17.14 -14.02 11.78
N ILE A 219 -16.81 -13.70 13.04
CA ILE A 219 -15.50 -14.01 13.64
C ILE A 219 -15.20 -15.51 13.58
N SER A 220 -16.21 -16.35 13.73
CA SER A 220 -16.06 -17.82 13.72
C SER A 220 -15.99 -18.44 12.31
N SER A 221 -16.15 -17.66 11.25
CA SER A 221 -16.19 -18.17 9.88
C SER A 221 -14.80 -18.18 9.24
N GLU A 222 -14.48 -19.20 8.44
CA GLU A 222 -13.25 -19.22 7.64
C GLU A 222 -13.49 -18.49 6.32
N HIS A 223 -12.63 -17.51 6.01
CA HIS A 223 -12.72 -16.71 4.80
C HIS A 223 -11.48 -16.90 3.93
N ASN A 224 -11.44 -18.02 3.23
CA ASN A 224 -10.26 -18.48 2.48
C ASN A 224 -9.80 -17.55 1.32
N PHE A 225 -10.58 -16.51 0.98
CA PHE A 225 -10.27 -15.59 -0.11
C PHE A 225 -9.54 -14.31 0.33
N SER A 226 -9.39 -14.05 1.64
CA SER A 226 -8.61 -12.91 2.16
C SER A 226 -7.16 -12.90 1.64
N LYS A 227 -6.55 -14.08 1.59
CA LYS A 227 -5.19 -14.29 1.06
C LYS A 227 -5.09 -13.97 -0.42
N LEU A 228 -6.15 -14.24 -1.20
CA LEU A 228 -6.16 -13.95 -2.63
C LEU A 228 -6.22 -12.43 -2.87
N LEU A 229 -7.03 -11.70 -2.10
CA LEU A 229 -7.05 -10.23 -2.12
C LEU A 229 -5.66 -9.64 -1.83
N ILE A 230 -5.00 -10.09 -0.76
CA ILE A 230 -3.65 -9.63 -0.40
C ILE A 230 -2.64 -10.01 -1.49
N THR A 231 -2.72 -11.24 -2.03
CA THR A 231 -1.76 -11.74 -3.02
C THR A 231 -1.85 -10.98 -4.34
N ASN A 232 -3.06 -10.73 -4.85
CA ASN A 232 -3.26 -9.97 -6.07
C ASN A 232 -2.77 -8.52 -5.91
N GLU A 233 -3.08 -7.88 -4.78
CA GLU A 233 -2.63 -6.51 -4.52
C GLU A 233 -1.11 -6.44 -4.32
N LYS A 234 -0.49 -7.47 -3.73
CA LYS A 234 0.97 -7.58 -3.63
C LYS A 234 1.63 -7.78 -4.99
N ALA A 235 1.08 -8.65 -5.84
CA ALA A 235 1.59 -8.88 -7.18
C ALA A 235 1.55 -7.60 -8.03
N ASP A 236 0.46 -6.83 -7.94
CA ASP A 236 0.38 -5.51 -8.57
C ASP A 236 1.39 -4.52 -7.96
N TRP A 237 1.54 -4.45 -6.63
CA TRP A 237 2.51 -3.54 -5.99
C TRP A 237 3.96 -3.87 -6.40
N ASP A 238 4.32 -5.15 -6.41
CA ASP A 238 5.67 -5.63 -6.75
C ASP A 238 5.97 -5.58 -8.26
N SER A 239 4.98 -5.23 -9.09
CA SER A 239 5.17 -5.02 -10.54
C SER A 239 5.74 -3.65 -10.90
N TYR A 240 5.94 -2.76 -9.92
CA TYR A 240 6.44 -1.40 -10.13
C TYR A 240 7.74 -1.14 -9.34
N GLU A 241 8.63 -0.32 -9.90
CA GLU A 241 9.94 0.03 -9.32
C GLU A 241 9.86 0.71 -7.94
N THR A 242 8.67 1.15 -7.51
CA THR A 242 8.45 1.68 -6.16
C THR A 242 8.52 0.60 -5.07
N SER A 243 8.26 -0.67 -5.42
CA SER A 243 8.43 -1.79 -4.49
C SER A 243 9.89 -2.22 -4.41
N TRP A 244 10.39 -2.44 -3.20
CA TRP A 244 11.71 -3.08 -3.00
C TRP A 244 11.74 -4.56 -3.38
N ASP A 245 10.57 -5.19 -3.61
CA ASP A 245 10.44 -6.54 -4.13
C ASP A 245 10.31 -6.56 -5.67
N PHE A 246 10.42 -5.40 -6.35
CA PHE A 246 10.38 -5.32 -7.81
C PHE A 246 11.50 -6.16 -8.46
N THR A 247 11.12 -6.97 -9.44
CA THR A 247 12.03 -7.92 -10.10
C THR A 247 12.30 -7.61 -11.56
N SER A 248 11.26 -7.38 -12.34
CA SER A 248 11.35 -7.06 -13.76
C SER A 248 10.06 -6.39 -14.21
N LEU A 249 10.14 -5.65 -15.33
CA LEU A 249 8.97 -4.99 -15.90
C LEU A 249 7.98 -6.03 -16.50
N PRO A 250 6.68 -5.99 -16.15
CA PRO A 250 5.68 -6.94 -16.67
C PRO A 250 5.60 -7.02 -18.19
N LEU A 251 5.86 -5.92 -18.91
CA LEU A 251 5.86 -5.87 -20.38
C LEU A 251 6.93 -6.78 -21.02
N LEU A 252 7.95 -7.16 -20.26
CA LEU A 252 9.02 -8.05 -20.70
C LEU A 252 8.78 -9.52 -20.32
N ASP A 253 7.68 -9.83 -19.61
CA ASP A 253 7.37 -11.20 -19.24
C ASP A 253 7.01 -12.02 -20.49
N ALA A 254 7.64 -13.20 -20.60
CA ALA A 254 7.47 -14.11 -21.73
C ALA A 254 6.01 -14.57 -21.91
N SER A 255 5.22 -14.59 -20.83
CA SER A 255 3.81 -15.00 -20.82
C SER A 255 2.91 -14.06 -21.61
N TYR A 256 3.30 -12.79 -21.77
CA TYR A 256 2.53 -11.81 -22.52
C TYR A 256 3.11 -11.53 -23.92
N ARG A 257 4.25 -12.14 -24.26
CA ARG A 257 4.99 -11.85 -25.49
C ARG A 257 4.15 -12.09 -26.75
N GLY A 258 3.92 -11.03 -27.51
CA GLY A 258 3.29 -11.06 -28.83
C GLY A 258 4.30 -11.05 -29.98
N VAL A 259 3.80 -11.02 -31.21
CA VAL A 259 4.62 -10.87 -32.42
C VAL A 259 5.27 -9.49 -32.49
N THR A 260 4.60 -8.48 -31.94
CA THR A 260 5.02 -7.07 -31.91
C THR A 260 4.97 -6.52 -30.49
N LEU A 261 5.62 -5.38 -30.24
CA LEU A 261 5.47 -4.67 -28.96
C LEU A 261 4.00 -4.30 -28.69
N ALA A 262 3.27 -3.85 -29.71
CA ALA A 262 1.85 -3.52 -29.59
C ALA A 262 1.00 -4.72 -29.16
N SER A 263 1.20 -5.90 -29.77
CA SER A 263 0.48 -7.11 -29.35
C SER A 263 0.92 -7.62 -27.98
N THR A 264 2.18 -7.43 -27.59
CA THR A 264 2.67 -7.72 -26.24
C THR A 264 1.94 -6.87 -25.20
N TYR A 265 1.82 -5.56 -25.45
CA TYR A 265 1.04 -4.67 -24.61
C TYR A 265 -0.45 -5.07 -24.56
N SER A 266 -1.06 -5.43 -25.69
CA SER A 266 -2.46 -5.88 -25.71
C SER A 266 -2.69 -7.12 -24.84
N ASN A 267 -1.78 -8.09 -24.87
CA ASN A 267 -1.86 -9.30 -24.02
C ASN A 267 -1.71 -8.95 -22.53
N LEU A 268 -0.74 -8.10 -22.19
CA LEU A 268 -0.54 -7.63 -20.82
C LEU A 268 -1.76 -6.85 -20.32
N ARG A 269 -2.32 -5.96 -21.14
CA ARG A 269 -3.50 -5.18 -20.81
C ARG A 269 -4.72 -6.07 -20.56
N ALA A 270 -4.90 -7.11 -21.36
CA ALA A 270 -5.96 -8.11 -21.16
C ALA A 270 -5.80 -8.82 -19.80
N HIS A 271 -4.59 -9.22 -19.45
CA HIS A 271 -4.29 -9.81 -18.15
C HIS A 271 -4.58 -8.85 -16.98
N TRP A 272 -4.17 -7.58 -17.07
CA TRP A 272 -4.49 -6.57 -16.06
C TRP A 272 -6.00 -6.34 -15.92
N ASN A 273 -6.76 -6.43 -17.02
CA ASN A 273 -8.21 -6.36 -16.98
C ASN A 273 -8.81 -7.56 -16.24
N GLU A 274 -8.34 -8.78 -16.52
CA GLU A 274 -8.76 -9.99 -15.79
C GLU A 274 -8.44 -9.89 -14.29
N MET A 275 -7.24 -9.44 -13.93
CA MET A 275 -6.84 -9.22 -12.53
C MET A 275 -7.74 -8.18 -11.84
N THR A 276 -8.08 -7.09 -12.53
CA THR A 276 -8.97 -6.04 -12.01
C THR A 276 -10.38 -6.57 -11.77
N LEU A 277 -10.93 -7.34 -12.72
CA LEU A 277 -12.26 -7.93 -12.61
C LEU A 277 -12.31 -9.02 -11.51
N GLU A 278 -11.25 -9.80 -11.35
CA GLU A 278 -11.17 -10.77 -10.26
C GLU A 278 -11.09 -10.07 -8.89
N MET A 279 -10.30 -9.01 -8.75
CA MET A 279 -10.30 -8.18 -7.54
C MET A 279 -11.68 -7.59 -7.27
N GLN A 280 -12.36 -7.07 -8.30
CA GLN A 280 -13.73 -6.55 -8.17
C GLN A 280 -14.69 -7.65 -7.69
N ARG A 281 -14.62 -8.85 -8.25
CA ARG A 281 -15.44 -9.99 -7.83
C ARG A 281 -15.19 -10.35 -6.36
N LEU A 282 -13.94 -10.38 -5.92
CA LEU A 282 -13.56 -10.68 -4.54
C LEU A 282 -14.02 -9.60 -3.55
N GLU A 283 -13.91 -8.32 -3.91
CA GLU A 283 -14.41 -7.23 -3.06
C GLU A 283 -15.94 -7.21 -2.98
N GLN A 284 -16.64 -7.53 -4.07
CA GLN A 284 -18.10 -7.68 -4.06
C GLN A 284 -18.55 -8.87 -3.22
N GLU A 285 -17.81 -9.99 -3.29
CA GLU A 285 -18.04 -11.14 -2.43
C GLU A 285 -17.85 -10.79 -0.95
N ASN A 286 -16.79 -10.04 -0.63
CA ASN A 286 -16.58 -9.51 0.71
C ASN A 286 -17.79 -8.69 1.18
N ASN A 287 -18.22 -7.71 0.38
CA ASN A 287 -19.39 -6.91 0.71
C ASN A 287 -20.64 -7.77 0.91
N ARG A 288 -20.92 -8.74 0.01
CA ARG A 288 -22.08 -9.63 0.11
C ARG A 288 -22.13 -10.35 1.46
N ILE A 289 -21.01 -10.96 1.87
CA ILE A 289 -20.91 -11.68 3.15
C ILE A 289 -21.25 -10.77 4.33
N PHE A 290 -20.71 -9.56 4.36
CA PHE A 290 -20.96 -8.63 5.47
C PHE A 290 -22.37 -8.01 5.41
N ILE A 291 -22.92 -7.73 4.23
CA ILE A 291 -24.30 -7.24 4.07
C ILE A 291 -25.31 -8.26 4.62
N GLU A 292 -25.19 -9.53 4.21
CA GLU A 292 -26.07 -10.62 4.67
C GLU A 292 -25.93 -10.81 6.18
N ALA A 293 -24.70 -10.85 6.69
CA ALA A 293 -24.48 -11.05 8.12
C ALA A 293 -25.08 -9.93 8.99
N TYR A 294 -25.15 -8.70 8.48
CA TYR A 294 -25.73 -7.55 9.19
C TYR A 294 -27.22 -7.33 8.89
N GLY A 295 -27.82 -8.06 7.96
CA GLY A 295 -29.22 -7.91 7.57
C GLY A 295 -29.51 -6.55 6.91
N LEU A 296 -28.65 -6.15 5.97
CA LEU A 296 -28.66 -4.84 5.28
C LEU A 296 -28.89 -4.96 3.77
N GLU A 297 -29.44 -6.08 3.30
CA GLU A 297 -29.69 -6.38 1.88
C GLU A 297 -30.63 -5.37 1.21
N ASP A 298 -31.57 -4.80 1.98
CA ASP A 298 -32.50 -3.77 1.50
C ASP A 298 -31.89 -2.37 1.45
N GLU A 299 -30.70 -2.17 2.04
CA GLU A 299 -30.06 -0.85 2.20
C GLU A 299 -28.76 -0.71 1.40
N LEU A 300 -28.08 -1.81 1.11
CA LEU A 300 -26.76 -1.83 0.48
C LEU A 300 -26.70 -2.87 -0.64
N THR A 301 -25.96 -2.54 -1.71
CA THR A 301 -25.57 -3.50 -2.74
C THR A 301 -24.13 -3.94 -2.53
N PRO A 302 -23.76 -5.17 -2.96
CA PRO A 302 -22.38 -5.64 -2.87
C PRO A 302 -21.45 -4.94 -3.87
N ASP A 303 -22.01 -4.25 -4.88
CA ASP A 303 -21.30 -3.69 -6.03
C ASP A 303 -20.12 -2.80 -5.62
N VAL A 304 -19.01 -2.96 -6.35
CA VAL A 304 -17.80 -2.13 -6.17
C VAL A 304 -17.46 -1.49 -7.51
N PRO A 305 -17.51 -0.15 -7.62
CA PRO A 305 -17.09 0.54 -8.83
C PRO A 305 -15.62 0.24 -9.19
N LEU A 306 -15.29 0.12 -10.48
CA LEU A 306 -13.91 -0.15 -10.93
C LEU A 306 -12.90 0.87 -10.39
N LYS A 307 -13.29 2.15 -10.26
CA LYS A 307 -12.43 3.19 -9.68
C LYS A 307 -12.05 2.97 -8.20
N GLU A 308 -12.73 2.08 -7.49
CA GLU A 308 -12.42 1.71 -6.11
C GLU A 308 -11.51 0.48 -5.99
N ILE A 309 -11.18 -0.18 -7.11
CA ILE A 309 -10.26 -1.33 -7.14
C ILE A 309 -8.84 -0.81 -7.24
N THR A 310 -8.08 -0.88 -6.15
CA THR A 310 -6.86 -0.09 -5.93
C THR A 310 -5.58 -0.63 -6.57
N LEU A 311 -5.71 -1.45 -7.61
CA LEU A 311 -4.59 -1.93 -8.41
C LEU A 311 -4.02 -0.79 -9.26
N THR A 312 -2.70 -0.63 -9.28
CA THR A 312 -2.02 0.39 -10.10
C THR A 312 -2.23 0.12 -11.59
N CYS A 313 -2.34 -1.15 -12.01
CA CYS A 313 -2.66 -1.51 -13.39
C CYS A 313 -4.12 -1.22 -13.81
N ASN A 314 -5.00 -0.84 -12.87
CA ASN A 314 -6.37 -0.48 -13.16
C ASN A 314 -6.47 1.03 -13.49
N PRO A 315 -6.73 1.40 -14.76
CA PRO A 315 -6.70 2.80 -15.17
C PRO A 315 -7.82 3.64 -14.53
N TYR A 316 -8.97 3.03 -14.21
CA TYR A 316 -10.08 3.70 -13.53
C TYR A 316 -9.69 4.22 -12.14
N TYR A 317 -8.85 3.48 -11.43
CA TYR A 317 -8.31 3.88 -10.13
C TYR A 317 -7.08 4.80 -10.29
N ARG A 318 -6.11 4.43 -11.14
CA ARG A 318 -4.85 5.16 -11.31
C ARG A 318 -5.04 6.59 -11.81
N TYR A 319 -6.00 6.83 -12.71
CA TYR A 319 -6.19 8.15 -13.35
C TYR A 319 -7.47 8.89 -12.95
N GLY A 320 -8.45 8.19 -12.37
CA GLY A 320 -9.63 8.78 -11.74
C GLY A 320 -10.62 9.53 -12.67
N ASP A 321 -11.70 10.01 -12.04
CA ASP A 321 -12.98 10.40 -12.68
C ASP A 321 -12.91 11.61 -13.65
N ASN A 322 -13.91 11.64 -14.55
CA ASN A 322 -14.10 12.57 -15.69
C ASN A 322 -13.21 12.35 -16.93
N LYS A 323 -12.71 11.12 -17.12
CA LYS A 323 -12.07 10.68 -18.37
C LYS A 323 -12.91 9.59 -19.03
N SER A 324 -12.95 9.60 -20.35
CA SER A 324 -13.52 8.52 -21.15
C SER A 324 -12.65 7.27 -21.10
N ASP A 325 -13.21 6.10 -21.42
CA ASP A 325 -12.46 4.85 -21.49
C ASP A 325 -11.26 4.95 -22.45
N SER A 326 -11.39 5.69 -23.57
CA SER A 326 -10.30 5.92 -24.52
C SER A 326 -9.15 6.71 -23.89
N GLU A 327 -9.44 7.80 -23.17
CA GLU A 327 -8.43 8.61 -22.49
C GLU A 327 -7.71 7.81 -21.39
N LEU A 328 -8.44 6.95 -20.67
CA LEU A 328 -7.88 6.07 -19.65
C LEU A 328 -6.89 5.05 -20.24
N GLU A 329 -7.24 4.43 -21.37
CA GLU A 329 -6.36 3.49 -22.06
C GLU A 329 -5.13 4.18 -22.68
N GLU A 330 -5.28 5.39 -23.23
CA GLU A 330 -4.16 6.19 -23.74
C GLU A 330 -3.16 6.55 -22.62
N LEU A 331 -3.66 6.96 -21.45
CA LEU A 331 -2.82 7.29 -20.30
C LEU A 331 -2.07 6.05 -19.78
N LEU A 332 -2.76 4.91 -19.65
CA LEU A 332 -2.14 3.67 -19.22
C LEU A 332 -1.05 3.21 -20.18
N LEU A 333 -1.33 3.27 -21.49
CA LEU A 333 -0.34 2.94 -22.51
C LEU A 333 0.87 3.88 -22.41
N ALA A 334 0.64 5.18 -22.31
CA ALA A 334 1.70 6.18 -22.23
C ALA A 334 2.59 5.96 -21.00
N ASP A 335 2.00 5.71 -19.81
CA ASP A 335 2.79 5.43 -18.61
C ASP A 335 3.50 4.08 -18.67
N THR A 336 2.89 3.05 -19.26
CA THR A 336 3.56 1.76 -19.47
C THR A 336 4.81 1.92 -20.35
N MET A 337 4.75 2.80 -21.36
CA MET A 337 5.92 3.09 -22.19
C MET A 337 6.97 3.93 -21.44
N LYS A 338 6.57 4.85 -20.55
CA LYS A 338 7.51 5.56 -19.67
C LYS A 338 8.20 4.61 -18.70
N GLU A 339 7.46 3.66 -18.14
CA GLU A 339 7.98 2.61 -17.25
C GLU A 339 8.98 1.70 -18.01
N LEU A 340 8.71 1.36 -19.28
CA LEU A 340 9.68 0.67 -20.15
C LEU A 340 10.98 1.45 -20.33
N ILE A 341 10.87 2.76 -20.61
CA ILE A 341 12.04 3.63 -20.75
C ILE A 341 12.81 3.73 -19.43
N SER A 342 12.11 3.91 -18.29
CA SER A 342 12.70 3.94 -16.95
C SER A 342 13.49 2.66 -16.67
N TYR A 343 12.87 1.49 -16.88
CA TYR A 343 13.50 0.20 -16.68
C TYR A 343 14.72 -0.01 -17.58
N ALA A 344 14.62 0.41 -18.85
CA ALA A 344 15.74 0.37 -19.79
C ALA A 344 16.91 1.22 -19.32
N VAL A 345 16.66 2.45 -18.85
CA VAL A 345 17.68 3.32 -18.25
C VAL A 345 18.29 2.67 -17.00
N GLY A 346 17.46 2.05 -16.15
CA GLY A 346 17.92 1.26 -15.02
C GLY A 346 18.86 0.11 -15.43
N CYS A 347 18.58 -0.57 -16.55
CA CYS A 347 19.47 -1.58 -17.11
C CYS A 347 20.76 -0.98 -17.66
N MET A 348 20.71 0.20 -18.29
CA MET A 348 21.91 0.87 -18.80
C MET A 348 22.87 1.26 -17.67
N PHE A 349 22.37 1.62 -16.49
CA PHE A 349 23.19 1.88 -15.31
C PHE A 349 23.45 0.63 -14.44
N GLY A 350 23.03 -0.55 -14.89
CA GLY A 350 23.24 -1.82 -14.17
C GLY A 350 22.41 -1.97 -12.89
N ARG A 351 21.43 -1.10 -12.64
CA ARG A 351 20.49 -1.23 -11.52
C ARG A 351 19.61 -2.46 -11.67
N TYR A 352 19.22 -2.77 -12.90
CA TYR A 352 18.47 -3.97 -13.28
C TYR A 352 19.20 -4.71 -14.42
N SER A 353 18.70 -5.88 -14.80
CA SER A 353 19.20 -6.64 -15.93
C SER A 353 18.06 -7.37 -16.65
N LEU A 354 18.21 -7.59 -17.96
CA LEU A 354 17.34 -8.48 -18.72
C LEU A 354 17.61 -9.96 -18.41
N ASP A 355 18.81 -10.29 -17.94
CA ASP A 355 19.29 -11.66 -17.79
C ASP A 355 19.19 -12.18 -16.34
N LYS A 356 18.88 -11.29 -15.39
CA LYS A 356 18.76 -11.62 -13.97
C LYS A 356 17.67 -10.78 -13.30
N PRO A 357 16.66 -11.41 -12.68
CA PRO A 357 15.58 -10.68 -12.03
C PRO A 357 16.06 -10.03 -10.73
N GLY A 358 15.42 -8.91 -10.37
CA GLY A 358 15.69 -8.19 -9.15
C GLY A 358 16.71 -7.07 -9.31
N LEU A 359 16.91 -6.37 -8.20
CA LEU A 359 17.89 -5.31 -8.08
C LEU A 359 19.31 -5.89 -8.17
N ILE A 360 20.14 -5.32 -9.05
CA ILE A 360 21.51 -5.77 -9.31
C ILE A 360 22.52 -4.87 -8.60
N LEU A 361 22.66 -3.62 -9.07
CA LEU A 361 23.43 -2.58 -8.39
C LEU A 361 22.49 -1.63 -7.65
N ALA A 362 22.76 -1.41 -6.38
CA ALA A 362 21.88 -0.66 -5.47
C ALA A 362 22.64 0.16 -4.43
N ASN A 363 23.95 0.00 -4.34
CA ASN A 363 24.75 0.57 -3.27
C ASN A 363 25.75 1.58 -3.81
N GLN A 364 25.95 2.64 -3.05
CA GLN A 364 27.00 3.60 -3.35
C GLN A 364 28.37 2.92 -3.37
N GLY A 365 29.14 3.18 -4.42
CA GLY A 365 30.49 2.66 -4.61
C GLY A 365 30.57 1.30 -5.30
N GLU A 366 29.43 0.69 -5.67
CA GLU A 366 29.43 -0.44 -6.61
C GLU A 366 29.88 0.03 -8.00
N THR A 367 30.56 -0.87 -8.71
CA THR A 367 31.22 -0.57 -9.99
C THR A 367 30.74 -1.48 -11.10
N TYR A 368 31.11 -1.17 -12.35
CA TYR A 368 30.88 -2.06 -13.49
C TYR A 368 31.45 -3.47 -13.27
N SER A 369 32.60 -3.60 -12.60
CA SER A 369 33.16 -4.91 -12.26
C SER A 369 32.27 -5.70 -11.31
N ASP A 370 31.54 -5.04 -10.41
CA ASP A 370 30.55 -5.71 -9.56
C ASP A 370 29.36 -6.19 -10.38
N TYR A 371 28.88 -5.39 -11.33
CA TYR A 371 27.83 -5.79 -12.26
C TYR A 371 28.23 -7.05 -13.04
N CYS A 372 29.41 -7.07 -13.68
CA CYS A 372 29.89 -8.22 -14.45
C CYS A 372 30.02 -9.50 -13.61
N ARG A 373 30.35 -9.37 -12.31
CA ARG A 373 30.39 -10.50 -11.38
C ARG A 373 28.99 -11.01 -11.03
N LEU A 374 28.01 -10.11 -10.89
CA LEU A 374 26.63 -10.44 -10.53
C LEU A 374 25.81 -10.97 -11.71
N VAL A 375 26.11 -10.51 -12.93
CA VAL A 375 25.46 -10.88 -14.20
C VAL A 375 26.53 -11.18 -15.26
N PRO A 376 27.22 -12.33 -15.16
CA PRO A 376 28.20 -12.71 -16.17
C PRO A 376 27.52 -12.96 -17.52
N ASN A 377 28.12 -12.47 -18.60
CA ASN A 377 27.61 -12.59 -19.98
C ASN A 377 26.25 -11.91 -20.23
N SER A 378 26.02 -10.73 -19.64
CA SER A 378 24.79 -9.98 -19.87
C SER A 378 24.55 -9.69 -21.35
N SER A 379 23.34 -9.98 -21.83
CA SER A 379 22.89 -9.69 -23.21
C SER A 379 22.81 -8.19 -23.48
N PHE A 380 22.53 -7.41 -22.44
CA PHE A 380 22.57 -5.96 -22.43
C PHE A 380 23.43 -5.45 -21.26
N PRO A 381 24.76 -5.37 -21.41
CA PRO A 381 25.63 -4.96 -20.32
C PRO A 381 25.39 -3.48 -19.96
N ALA A 382 25.53 -3.18 -18.66
CA ALA A 382 25.57 -1.81 -18.16
C ALA A 382 26.66 -0.98 -18.88
N ASP A 383 26.52 0.33 -18.81
CA ASP A 383 27.52 1.26 -19.27
C ASP A 383 28.77 1.19 -18.37
N GLU A 384 29.95 1.05 -18.99
CA GLU A 384 31.20 0.84 -18.25
C GLU A 384 31.61 2.09 -17.47
N ASP A 385 31.41 3.27 -18.06
CA ASP A 385 31.76 4.56 -17.47
C ASP A 385 30.67 5.10 -16.54
N ASN A 386 29.51 4.42 -16.47
CA ASN A 386 28.34 4.84 -15.72
C ASN A 386 27.91 6.28 -16.09
N ALA A 387 28.07 6.63 -17.37
CA ALA A 387 27.80 7.96 -17.91
C ALA A 387 27.19 7.86 -19.31
N ILE A 388 25.93 8.28 -19.45
CA ILE A 388 25.19 8.16 -20.72
C ILE A 388 24.93 9.56 -21.29
N PRO A 389 25.49 9.90 -22.46
CA PRO A 389 25.22 11.17 -23.13
C PRO A 389 23.76 11.30 -23.57
N VAL A 390 23.17 12.48 -23.37
CA VAL A 390 21.86 12.88 -23.92
C VAL A 390 22.10 14.03 -24.87
N LEU A 391 21.98 13.77 -26.18
CA LEU A 391 22.39 14.70 -27.23
C LEU A 391 21.28 14.82 -28.29
N ASP A 392 21.26 15.96 -29.00
CA ASP A 392 20.24 16.27 -30.01
C ASP A 392 20.41 15.48 -31.34
N GLY A 393 21.36 14.55 -31.43
CA GLY A 393 21.61 13.70 -32.60
C GLY A 393 22.52 12.51 -32.30
N ASP A 394 22.70 11.63 -33.29
CA ASP A 394 23.51 10.40 -33.18
C ASP A 394 25.02 10.73 -33.26
N TRP A 395 25.55 11.47 -32.28
CA TRP A 395 26.94 11.94 -32.26
C TRP A 395 27.91 10.92 -31.64
N PHE A 396 27.42 10.04 -30.76
CA PHE A 396 28.20 8.96 -30.16
C PHE A 396 27.47 7.62 -30.33
N SER A 397 28.23 6.53 -30.46
CA SER A 397 27.68 5.19 -30.63
C SER A 397 26.97 4.63 -29.38
N ASP A 398 27.15 5.28 -28.24
CA ASP A 398 26.67 4.89 -26.90
C ASP A 398 25.75 5.94 -26.26
N ASP A 399 25.23 6.89 -27.04
CA ASP A 399 24.21 7.80 -26.54
C ASP A 399 22.92 7.08 -26.10
N ILE A 400 22.08 7.79 -25.36
CA ILE A 400 20.86 7.22 -24.80
C ILE A 400 19.91 6.62 -25.86
N VAL A 401 19.87 7.20 -27.06
CA VAL A 401 18.98 6.74 -28.15
C VAL A 401 19.51 5.44 -28.74
N SER A 402 20.81 5.37 -29.03
CA SER A 402 21.48 4.19 -29.55
C SER A 402 21.43 3.04 -28.55
N ARG A 403 21.66 3.32 -27.26
CA ARG A 403 21.52 2.33 -26.19
C ARG A 403 20.07 1.85 -26.04
N PHE A 404 19.08 2.74 -26.13
CA PHE A 404 17.68 2.34 -26.06
C PHE A 404 17.26 1.49 -27.27
N ARG A 405 17.70 1.83 -28.50
CA ARG A 405 17.51 0.98 -29.69
C ARG A 405 18.12 -0.40 -29.50
N LYS A 406 19.33 -0.48 -28.94
CA LYS A 406 19.97 -1.77 -28.60
C LYS A 406 19.17 -2.53 -27.54
N PHE A 407 18.70 -1.86 -26.50
CA PHE A 407 17.84 -2.46 -25.47
C PHE A 407 16.59 -3.10 -26.11
N LEU A 408 15.89 -2.37 -26.99
CA LEU A 408 14.71 -2.89 -27.68
C LEU A 408 15.03 -4.14 -28.51
N ARG A 409 16.15 -4.16 -29.24
CA ARG A 409 16.58 -5.33 -30.02
C ARG A 409 16.82 -6.56 -29.15
N VAL A 410 17.45 -6.38 -27.99
CA VAL A 410 17.75 -7.48 -27.06
C VAL A 410 16.49 -7.95 -26.35
N ALA A 411 15.65 -7.02 -25.90
CA ALA A 411 14.43 -7.33 -25.16
C ALA A 411 13.33 -7.95 -26.05
N PHE A 412 13.22 -7.51 -27.31
CA PHE A 412 12.11 -7.86 -28.20
C PHE A 412 12.48 -8.70 -29.44
N ASP A 413 13.76 -9.01 -29.68
CA ASP A 413 14.35 -9.62 -30.89
C ASP A 413 14.39 -8.68 -32.12
N GLU A 414 15.46 -8.78 -32.94
CA GLU A 414 15.70 -7.89 -34.10
C GLU A 414 14.61 -7.91 -35.19
N GLU A 415 13.83 -8.99 -35.29
CA GLU A 415 12.76 -9.12 -36.30
C GLU A 415 11.44 -8.42 -35.91
N LYS A 416 11.37 -7.72 -34.76
CA LYS A 416 10.09 -7.35 -34.13
C LYS A 416 9.98 -5.91 -33.60
N TYR A 417 10.93 -5.01 -33.90
CA TYR A 417 10.86 -3.58 -33.53
C TYR A 417 10.59 -2.66 -34.71
#